data_AF-A0A370X1P1-F1
#
_entry.id   AF-A0A370X1P1-F1
#
_cell.length_a   1.000
_cell.length_b   1.000
_cell.length_c   1.000
_cell.angle_alpha   90.00
_cell.angle_beta   90.00
_cell.angle_gamma   90.00
#
_symmetry.space_group_name_H-M   'P 1'
#
loop_
_entity.id
_entity.type
_entity.pdbx_description
1 polymer ?
#
loop_
_entity_poly.entity_id
_entity_poly.type
_entity_poly.pdbx_seq_one_letter_code
_entity_poly.pdbx_strand_id
1 'polypeptide(L)'
;MSEGLMYCKRSYLIPVLVLLGAASQAGRAATPAPTPDAVFSAMKMASGGAHWDLFKELDQDFAVEQGGQRGRCTEYQDLRSGRYASYCTLAELPNAQGYDGTRAWFMDEKSMVSVRESIQSTREAATDTYLMRNGWFHGASVDPAHMTYVGQRTEAGKIFDVVDVVPEGGLGIEAWIDARSHLLDRVIEDSDDGSKQTTWYSDYRPVDGVMVAFKQRQGMGDPQYDETLQLQHVALRNTADNTHFAMPSSSVHDADIDGGAASTTVSFTPYAGLIMVGVSIDGSAPMPFLLDTGGLNLLTPDAAQRLGLKGAGNQPIQGVGTATQSMQTAQVKSYRVGNVVMRDQPFVIVDLPRLLTDRGAREPIAGIIGYELLRRFVTRIDYDDTSLTFTKVASFHGEPGAADVPIVFNDRTPQVVAKADGNAGTFNLDTGDVGELTLFAPFATSHNIKPLGQVVASGARGAGGKIDTTEAQISSFSIGPFTVLSPRTSFASPAKGAFASSLLAGNIGHGILSRFVVTFDYEHRQLYLQQGRHFAQSQPGNHSGLGLDRTEHDAFQVVMITPGSPSERAQLRVGDRVTAIDGIPVSQLGLDDVQRIMKQPQGTRVQVSVMRGGKMSVHTLLLDKP
;
A
#
# COMPACT_ATOMS: atom_id res chain seq x y z
N MET A 1 0.49 1.20 -3.66
CA MET A 1 -0.55 0.19 -4.00
C MET A 1 -0.24 -1.18 -3.36
N SER A 2 0.50 -1.23 -2.24
CA SER A 2 1.14 -2.48 -1.78
C SER A 2 0.34 -3.31 -0.76
N GLU A 3 -0.60 -2.72 -0.02
CA GLU A 3 -1.25 -3.42 1.11
C GLU A 3 -2.33 -4.44 0.71
N GLY A 4 -2.64 -4.58 -0.58
CA GLY A 4 -3.71 -5.48 -1.07
C GLY A 4 -3.28 -6.89 -1.51
N LEU A 5 -1.97 -7.19 -1.56
CA LEU A 5 -1.50 -8.52 -1.92
C LEU A 5 -1.23 -9.36 -0.67
N MET A 6 -2.15 -10.30 -0.42
CA MET A 6 -2.03 -11.45 0.48
C MET A 6 -1.09 -11.30 1.67
N TYR A 7 -1.70 -10.98 2.81
CA TYR A 7 -1.24 -11.48 4.08
C TYR A 7 -2.34 -12.40 4.61
N CYS A 8 -2.18 -13.73 4.51
CA CYS A 8 -2.96 -14.69 5.32
C CYS A 8 -2.60 -14.35 6.77
N LYS A 9 -3.38 -13.49 7.42
CA LYS A 9 -3.22 -13.14 8.83
C LYS A 9 -4.02 -14.14 9.67
N ARG A 10 -3.92 -14.05 10.99
CA ARG A 10 -3.59 -15.19 11.84
C ARG A 10 -4.72 -15.83 12.62
N SER A 11 -4.39 -17.01 13.12
CA SER A 11 -5.23 -17.87 13.96
C SER A 11 -5.04 -17.71 15.45
N TYR A 12 -6.14 -17.51 16.19
CA TYR A 12 -6.18 -17.47 17.65
C TYR A 12 -7.32 -18.34 18.20
N LEU A 13 -7.09 -18.90 19.39
CA LEU A 13 -7.82 -20.06 19.95
C LEU A 13 -8.65 -19.63 21.19
N ILE A 14 -9.46 -20.50 21.86
CA ILE A 14 -10.05 -20.45 23.26
C ILE A 14 -11.59 -20.96 23.38
N PRO A 15 -12.08 -21.83 24.34
CA PRO A 15 -13.41 -22.53 24.63
C PRO A 15 -14.61 -22.01 25.52
N VAL A 16 -15.82 -22.57 25.31
CA VAL A 16 -17.02 -22.48 26.19
C VAL A 16 -17.21 -23.71 27.10
N LEU A 17 -17.66 -23.51 28.35
CA LEU A 17 -18.37 -24.52 29.16
C LEU A 17 -19.73 -23.97 29.66
N VAL A 18 -20.81 -24.76 29.54
CA VAL A 18 -22.18 -24.38 29.94
C VAL A 18 -22.44 -24.76 31.40
N LEU A 19 -22.71 -23.77 32.27
CA LEU A 19 -23.27 -23.98 33.60
C LEU A 19 -24.69 -23.39 33.69
N LEU A 20 -25.66 -24.25 34.01
CA LEU A 20 -27.03 -23.88 34.39
C LEU A 20 -27.06 -23.57 35.89
N GLY A 21 -27.39 -22.33 36.25
CA GLY A 21 -27.60 -21.91 37.64
C GLY A 21 -28.83 -21.01 37.75
N ALA A 22 -29.80 -21.42 38.57
CA ALA A 22 -31.05 -20.71 38.81
C ALA A 22 -30.83 -19.38 39.56
N ALA A 23 -31.62 -18.38 39.20
CA ALA A 23 -31.58 -17.05 39.79
C ALA A 23 -32.19 -17.01 41.19
N SER A 24 -31.48 -16.33 42.12
CA SER A 24 -32.09 -15.70 43.29
C SER A 24 -31.74 -14.21 43.26
N GLN A 25 -32.75 -13.35 43.17
CA GLN A 25 -32.59 -11.91 43.27
C GLN A 25 -32.30 -11.51 44.72
N ALA A 26 -31.10 -10.99 44.96
CA ALA A 26 -30.79 -10.16 46.11
C ALA A 26 -30.10 -8.89 45.59
N GLY A 27 -30.52 -7.73 46.09
CA GLY A 27 -30.07 -6.42 45.60
C GLY A 27 -28.55 -6.30 45.55
N ARG A 28 -28.00 -5.97 44.37
CA ARG A 28 -26.57 -5.78 44.16
C ARG A 28 -26.21 -4.30 44.30
N ALA A 29 -25.34 -4.01 45.27
CA ALA A 29 -24.38 -2.92 45.11
C ALA A 29 -23.63 -3.13 43.79
N ALA A 30 -23.33 -2.06 43.05
CA ALA A 30 -22.60 -2.15 41.79
C ALA A 30 -21.28 -2.91 42.01
N THR A 31 -21.16 -4.10 41.44
CA THR A 31 -19.89 -4.83 41.40
C THR A 31 -18.87 -3.95 40.67
N PRO A 32 -17.65 -3.77 41.22
CA PRO A 32 -16.61 -3.01 40.54
C PRO A 32 -16.36 -3.61 39.15
N ALA A 33 -16.08 -2.74 38.18
CA ALA A 33 -15.73 -3.17 36.83
C ALA A 33 -14.53 -4.14 36.90
N PRO A 34 -14.52 -5.22 36.09
CA PRO A 34 -13.40 -6.14 36.07
C PRO A 34 -12.12 -5.42 35.62
N THR A 35 -10.98 -5.88 36.12
CA THR A 35 -9.67 -5.46 35.59
C THR A 35 -9.37 -6.24 34.30
N PRO A 36 -8.50 -5.72 33.40
CA PRO A 36 -8.03 -6.47 32.23
C PRO A 36 -7.51 -7.86 32.60
N ASP A 37 -6.68 -7.96 33.64
CA ASP A 37 -6.15 -9.23 34.15
C ASP A 37 -7.26 -10.22 34.54
N ALA A 38 -8.36 -9.74 35.12
CA ALA A 38 -9.49 -10.59 35.49
C ALA A 38 -10.22 -11.12 34.24
N VAL A 39 -10.41 -10.27 33.22
CA VAL A 39 -11.00 -10.67 31.94
C VAL A 39 -10.13 -11.73 31.24
N PHE A 40 -8.84 -11.47 31.08
CA PHE A 40 -7.92 -12.41 30.43
C PHE A 40 -7.65 -13.67 31.26
N SER A 41 -7.69 -13.60 32.59
CA SER A 41 -7.63 -14.80 33.45
C SER A 41 -8.88 -15.66 33.28
N ALA A 42 -10.07 -15.06 33.21
CA ALA A 42 -11.31 -15.77 32.92
C ALA A 42 -11.26 -16.42 31.53
N MET A 43 -10.72 -15.71 30.54
CA MET A 43 -10.47 -16.24 29.20
C MET A 43 -9.44 -17.38 29.19
N LYS A 44 -8.33 -17.28 29.94
CA LYS A 44 -7.35 -18.37 30.09
C LYS A 44 -8.00 -19.60 30.72
N MET A 45 -8.79 -19.41 31.77
CA MET A 45 -9.47 -20.49 32.50
C MET A 45 -10.55 -21.16 31.69
N ALA A 46 -11.40 -20.37 31.01
CA ALA A 46 -12.34 -20.87 30.02
C ALA A 46 -11.59 -21.66 28.94
N SER A 47 -10.28 -21.39 28.75
CA SER A 47 -9.42 -21.96 27.73
C SER A 47 -8.64 -23.22 27.79
N GLY A 48 -8.83 -23.94 28.86
CA GLY A 48 -7.97 -25.06 29.19
C GLY A 48 -6.96 -24.64 30.25
N GLY A 49 -6.90 -23.36 30.63
CA GLY A 49 -6.14 -22.89 31.79
C GLY A 49 -4.67 -23.27 31.67
N ALA A 50 -4.20 -24.08 32.61
CA ALA A 50 -2.83 -24.58 32.66
C ALA A 50 -2.45 -25.52 31.50
N HIS A 51 -3.42 -26.05 30.74
CA HIS A 51 -3.09 -26.87 29.56
C HIS A 51 -2.36 -26.07 28.47
N TRP A 52 -2.60 -24.76 28.35
CA TRP A 52 -1.80 -23.88 27.49
C TRP A 52 -0.30 -23.90 27.84
N ASP A 53 0.00 -24.11 29.12
CA ASP A 53 1.37 -24.09 29.62
C ASP A 53 2.14 -25.39 29.28
N LEU A 54 1.45 -26.42 28.77
CA LEU A 54 2.04 -27.69 28.33
C LEU A 54 2.58 -27.64 26.89
N PHE A 55 2.01 -26.78 26.04
CA PHE A 55 2.30 -26.75 24.61
C PHE A 55 3.25 -25.61 24.26
N LYS A 56 4.25 -25.92 23.43
CA LYS A 56 5.23 -24.96 22.91
C LYS A 56 4.98 -24.60 21.46
N GLU A 57 4.31 -25.47 20.71
CA GLU A 57 4.02 -25.21 19.31
C GLU A 57 2.58 -25.60 18.96
N LEU A 58 2.00 -24.79 18.08
CA LEU A 58 0.74 -25.01 17.42
C LEU A 58 1.01 -25.11 15.91
N ASP A 59 0.55 -26.20 15.30
CA ASP A 59 0.70 -26.53 13.88
C ASP A 59 -0.70 -26.69 13.29
N GLN A 60 -1.04 -25.93 12.25
CA GLN A 60 -2.40 -25.79 11.75
C GLN A 60 -2.46 -25.78 10.23
N ASP A 61 -3.43 -26.49 9.67
CA ASP A 61 -3.78 -26.40 8.26
C ASP A 61 -5.18 -25.81 8.10
N PHE A 62 -5.30 -24.80 7.25
CA PHE A 62 -6.54 -24.12 6.91
C PHE A 62 -6.90 -24.34 5.45
N ALA A 63 -8.19 -24.56 5.20
CA ALA A 63 -8.79 -24.23 3.91
C ALA A 63 -9.15 -22.75 3.91
N VAL A 64 -8.79 -22.03 2.86
CA VAL A 64 -8.96 -20.58 2.75
C VAL A 64 -9.89 -20.25 1.61
N GLU A 65 -10.76 -19.28 1.81
CA GLU A 65 -11.58 -18.70 0.76
C GLU A 65 -11.55 -17.16 0.86
N GLN A 66 -11.23 -16.51 -0.26
CA GLN A 66 -11.18 -15.05 -0.35
C GLN A 66 -11.49 -14.62 -1.78
N GLY A 67 -12.34 -13.62 -1.99
CA GLY A 67 -12.59 -13.08 -3.33
C GLY A 67 -13.10 -14.11 -4.35
N GLY A 68 -13.82 -15.15 -3.88
CA GLY A 68 -14.28 -16.29 -4.68
C GLY A 68 -13.18 -17.29 -5.07
N GLN A 69 -11.95 -17.09 -4.62
CA GLN A 69 -10.83 -18.02 -4.79
C GLN A 69 -10.68 -18.91 -3.57
N ARG A 70 -10.18 -20.13 -3.79
CA ARG A 70 -9.88 -21.09 -2.72
C ARG A 70 -8.39 -21.37 -2.64
N GLY A 71 -7.97 -21.76 -1.45
CA GLY A 71 -6.57 -21.97 -1.13
C GLY A 71 -6.38 -22.79 0.13
N ARG A 72 -5.13 -22.85 0.55
CA ARG A 72 -4.70 -23.48 1.80
C ARG A 72 -3.64 -22.63 2.49
N CYS A 73 -3.66 -22.57 3.81
CA CYS A 73 -2.57 -22.02 4.62
C CYS A 73 -2.10 -23.12 5.59
N THR A 74 -0.80 -23.29 5.75
CA THR A 74 -0.19 -24.04 6.85
C THR A 74 0.48 -23.03 7.77
N GLU A 75 0.11 -23.03 9.05
CA GLU A 75 0.61 -22.09 10.06
C GLU A 75 1.31 -22.82 11.19
N TYR A 76 2.48 -22.31 11.57
CA TYR A 76 3.24 -22.73 12.73
C TYR A 76 3.36 -21.56 13.69
N GLN A 77 3.10 -21.81 14.98
CA GLN A 77 3.19 -20.79 16.03
C GLN A 77 3.97 -21.36 17.22
N ASP A 78 5.02 -20.65 17.64
CA ASP A 78 5.74 -20.94 18.88
C ASP A 78 5.07 -20.18 20.03
N LEU A 79 4.35 -20.91 20.88
CA LEU A 79 3.58 -20.39 22.02
C LEU A 79 4.44 -19.88 23.18
N ARG A 80 5.77 -19.86 23.04
CA ARG A 80 6.71 -19.35 24.06
C ARG A 80 7.51 -18.16 23.57
N SER A 81 8.12 -18.28 22.39
CA SER A 81 8.92 -17.20 21.84
C SER A 81 8.13 -16.25 20.94
N GLY A 82 6.95 -16.66 20.49
CA GLY A 82 6.12 -15.94 19.52
C GLY A 82 6.65 -15.98 18.09
N ARG A 83 7.68 -16.78 17.81
CA ARG A 83 8.07 -17.13 16.43
C ARG A 83 6.88 -17.74 15.70
N TYR A 84 6.77 -17.47 14.42
CA TYR A 84 5.70 -18.04 13.61
C TYR A 84 6.10 -18.10 12.15
N ALA A 85 5.43 -18.95 11.39
CA ALA A 85 5.45 -18.93 9.94
C ALA A 85 4.08 -19.35 9.39
N SER A 86 3.63 -18.69 8.34
CA SER A 86 2.41 -19.02 7.60
C SER A 86 2.79 -19.21 6.13
N TYR A 87 2.43 -20.35 5.55
CA TYR A 87 2.69 -20.72 4.16
C TYR A 87 1.37 -20.97 3.45
N CYS A 88 1.08 -20.16 2.45
CA CYS A 88 -0.24 -20.06 1.88
C CYS A 88 -0.18 -20.27 0.37
N THR A 89 -1.27 -20.77 -0.19
CA THR A 89 -1.47 -20.80 -1.64
C THR A 89 -2.93 -20.48 -1.89
N LEU A 90 -3.22 -19.34 -2.51
CA LEU A 90 -4.57 -18.98 -2.95
C LEU A 90 -4.55 -18.82 -4.46
N ALA A 91 -5.48 -19.49 -5.15
CA ALA A 91 -5.51 -19.53 -6.61
C ALA A 91 -4.16 -19.87 -7.26
N GLU A 92 -3.46 -20.86 -6.70
CA GLU A 92 -2.13 -21.33 -7.15
C GLU A 92 -0.98 -20.33 -7.00
N LEU A 93 -1.22 -19.15 -6.41
CA LEU A 93 -0.18 -18.19 -6.10
C LEU A 93 0.31 -18.45 -4.67
N PRO A 94 1.58 -18.89 -4.48
CA PRO A 94 2.13 -19.06 -3.16
C PRO A 94 2.31 -17.69 -2.49
N ASN A 95 2.23 -17.64 -1.17
CA ASN A 95 2.77 -16.54 -0.38
C ASN A 95 3.17 -17.11 0.98
N ALA A 96 4.07 -16.43 1.67
CA ALA A 96 4.36 -16.81 3.05
C ALA A 96 4.81 -15.61 3.86
N GLN A 97 4.74 -15.73 5.18
CA GLN A 97 5.27 -14.73 6.10
C GLN A 97 5.68 -15.38 7.41
N GLY A 98 6.58 -14.74 8.15
CA GLY A 98 7.04 -15.28 9.41
C GLY A 98 7.86 -14.32 10.25
N TYR A 99 8.15 -14.77 11.47
CA TYR A 99 9.15 -14.19 12.36
C TYR A 99 10.01 -15.32 12.90
N ASP A 100 11.30 -15.32 12.56
CA ASP A 100 12.24 -16.39 12.91
C ASP A 100 12.81 -16.27 14.34
N GLY A 101 12.41 -15.22 15.07
CA GLY A 101 12.92 -14.88 16.41
C GLY A 101 13.93 -13.74 16.40
N THR A 102 14.37 -13.31 15.21
CA THR A 102 15.26 -12.17 15.01
C THR A 102 14.72 -11.20 13.96
N ARG A 103 14.13 -11.71 12.87
CA ARG A 103 13.67 -10.94 11.72
C ARG A 103 12.29 -11.39 11.29
N ALA A 104 11.42 -10.41 11.05
CA ALA A 104 10.18 -10.63 10.34
C ALA A 104 10.48 -10.72 8.83
N TRP A 105 9.73 -11.54 8.11
CA TRP A 105 9.94 -11.79 6.70
C TRP A 105 8.62 -12.07 5.97
N PHE A 106 8.61 -11.82 4.66
CA PHE A 106 7.54 -12.26 3.76
C PHE A 106 8.13 -12.90 2.51
N MET A 107 7.35 -13.74 1.85
CA MET A 107 7.66 -14.40 0.60
C MET A 107 6.54 -14.08 -0.40
N ASP A 108 6.90 -13.51 -1.53
CA ASP A 108 5.95 -13.16 -2.59
C ASP A 108 5.54 -14.39 -3.44
N GLU A 109 4.64 -14.15 -4.39
CA GLU A 109 4.09 -15.11 -5.33
C GLU A 109 5.10 -15.72 -6.31
N LYS A 110 6.32 -15.16 -6.38
CA LYS A 110 7.45 -15.75 -7.08
C LYS A 110 8.39 -16.51 -6.15
N SER A 111 8.04 -16.66 -4.88
CA SER A 111 8.87 -17.25 -3.82
C SER A 111 10.14 -16.44 -3.53
N MET A 112 10.13 -15.13 -3.79
CA MET A 112 11.19 -14.23 -3.33
C MET A 112 10.90 -13.74 -1.92
N VAL A 113 11.89 -13.90 -1.06
CA VAL A 113 11.83 -13.67 0.38
C VAL A 113 12.46 -12.31 0.67
N SER A 114 11.76 -11.50 1.43
CA SER A 114 12.19 -10.19 1.89
C SER A 114 12.12 -10.14 3.40
N VAL A 115 13.11 -9.52 4.02
CA VAL A 115 13.02 -9.11 5.42
C VAL A 115 12.11 -7.89 5.53
N ARG A 116 11.26 -7.89 6.54
CA ARG A 116 10.36 -6.79 6.91
C ARG A 116 11.03 -5.92 7.95
N GLU A 117 11.42 -4.70 7.57
CA GLU A 117 12.28 -3.84 8.39
C GLU A 117 11.86 -2.37 8.40
N SER A 118 10.71 -2.05 7.81
CA SER A 118 10.10 -0.73 8.00
C SER A 118 9.64 -0.60 9.46
N ILE A 119 9.46 0.65 9.90
CA ILE A 119 8.89 0.93 11.23
C ILE A 119 7.52 0.28 11.34
N GLN A 120 6.69 0.42 10.30
CA GLN A 120 5.36 -0.18 10.23
C GLN A 120 5.42 -1.71 10.38
N SER A 121 6.22 -2.38 9.56
CA SER A 121 6.30 -3.84 9.59
C SER A 121 6.91 -4.39 10.88
N THR A 122 7.76 -3.61 11.55
CA THR A 122 8.31 -3.97 12.86
C THR A 122 7.24 -3.92 13.95
N ARG A 123 6.36 -2.90 13.92
CA ARG A 123 5.24 -2.79 14.87
C ARG A 123 4.20 -3.86 14.65
N GLU A 124 3.88 -4.14 13.39
CA GLU A 124 3.04 -5.28 13.02
C GLU A 124 3.63 -6.59 13.55
N ALA A 125 4.93 -6.84 13.30
CA ALA A 125 5.60 -8.03 13.81
C ALA A 125 5.60 -8.14 15.34
N ALA A 126 5.70 -7.03 16.07
CA ALA A 126 5.62 -7.02 17.53
C ALA A 126 4.21 -7.39 18.02
N THR A 127 3.16 -6.79 17.44
CA THR A 127 1.76 -7.15 17.70
C THR A 127 1.50 -8.62 17.41
N ASP A 128 1.88 -9.04 16.23
CA ASP A 128 1.78 -10.40 15.72
C ASP A 128 2.43 -11.42 16.67
N THR A 129 3.66 -11.15 17.11
CA THR A 129 4.42 -12.02 18.02
C THR A 129 3.78 -12.06 19.41
N TYR A 130 3.20 -10.96 19.88
CA TYR A 130 2.44 -10.91 21.14
C TYR A 130 1.18 -11.78 21.06
N LEU A 131 0.42 -11.65 19.98
CA LEU A 131 -0.81 -12.41 19.79
C LEU A 131 -0.52 -13.92 19.61
N MET A 132 0.51 -14.28 18.84
CA MET A 132 0.93 -15.67 18.55
C MET A 132 1.18 -16.52 19.80
N ARG A 133 1.67 -15.89 20.86
CA ARG A 133 1.97 -16.59 22.12
C ARG A 133 0.89 -16.39 23.18
N ASN A 134 -0.28 -15.87 22.81
CA ASN A 134 -1.33 -15.44 23.73
C ASN A 134 -0.77 -14.52 24.84
N GLY A 135 -0.05 -13.46 24.48
CA GLY A 135 0.70 -12.62 25.43
C GLY A 135 -0.14 -12.08 26.59
N TRP A 136 -1.45 -11.89 26.41
CA TRP A 136 -2.40 -11.50 27.46
C TRP A 136 -2.60 -12.55 28.57
N PHE A 137 -2.09 -13.78 28.41
CA PHE A 137 -2.08 -14.81 29.45
C PHE A 137 -0.86 -14.77 30.35
N HIS A 138 0.12 -13.96 29.99
CA HIS A 138 1.37 -13.84 30.72
C HIS A 138 1.43 -12.49 31.46
N GLY A 139 2.20 -12.45 32.54
CA GLY A 139 2.40 -11.20 33.27
C GLY A 139 3.24 -10.20 32.47
N ALA A 140 3.14 -8.91 32.81
CA ALA A 140 3.83 -7.82 32.13
C ALA A 140 5.37 -7.94 32.08
N SER A 141 5.98 -8.81 32.90
CA SER A 141 7.42 -9.09 32.84
C SER A 141 7.82 -10.05 31.71
N VAL A 142 6.86 -10.78 31.14
CA VAL A 142 7.07 -11.76 30.05
C VAL A 142 6.56 -11.18 28.73
N ASP A 143 5.33 -10.66 28.73
CA ASP A 143 4.71 -10.03 27.58
C ASP A 143 4.20 -8.63 27.97
N PRO A 144 5.09 -7.62 27.93
CA PRO A 144 4.73 -6.26 28.30
C PRO A 144 3.70 -5.68 27.34
N ALA A 145 2.59 -5.19 27.90
CA ALA A 145 1.54 -4.50 27.17
C ALA A 145 0.82 -3.52 28.10
N HIS A 146 0.34 -2.41 27.55
CA HIS A 146 -0.61 -1.54 28.24
C HIS A 146 -2.02 -2.04 27.98
N MET A 147 -2.77 -2.36 29.03
CA MET A 147 -4.13 -2.89 28.93
C MET A 147 -5.13 -1.99 29.65
N THR A 148 -6.24 -1.65 28.99
CA THR A 148 -7.33 -0.85 29.56
C THR A 148 -8.64 -1.57 29.38
N TYR A 149 -9.37 -1.81 30.46
CA TYR A 149 -10.73 -2.32 30.36
C TYR A 149 -11.66 -1.19 29.91
N VAL A 150 -12.26 -1.34 28.74
CA VAL A 150 -13.10 -0.32 28.11
C VAL A 150 -14.52 -0.37 28.65
N GLY A 151 -15.00 -1.56 28.99
CA GLY A 151 -16.36 -1.78 29.46
C GLY A 151 -17.09 -2.87 28.67
N GLN A 152 -18.37 -3.04 28.98
CA GLN A 152 -19.23 -3.99 28.26
C GLN A 152 -19.88 -3.34 27.05
N ARG A 153 -19.91 -4.06 25.93
CA ARG A 153 -20.64 -3.68 24.72
C ARG A 153 -21.62 -4.79 24.33
N THR A 154 -22.80 -4.41 23.84
CA THR A 154 -23.82 -5.37 23.40
C THR A 154 -23.98 -5.30 21.88
N GLU A 155 -23.85 -6.43 21.20
CA GLU A 155 -24.03 -6.52 19.75
C GLU A 155 -24.68 -7.85 19.37
N ALA A 156 -25.64 -7.82 18.45
CA ALA A 156 -26.39 -8.99 18.00
C ALA A 156 -26.94 -9.88 19.14
N GLY A 157 -27.30 -9.29 20.28
CA GLY A 157 -27.82 -9.99 21.46
C GLY A 157 -26.77 -10.67 22.34
N LYS A 158 -25.47 -10.53 22.03
CA LYS A 158 -24.36 -10.95 22.90
C LYS A 158 -23.81 -9.75 23.67
N ILE A 159 -23.27 -10.01 24.85
CA ILE A 159 -22.55 -9.03 25.67
C ILE A 159 -21.07 -9.38 25.62
N PHE A 160 -20.23 -8.38 25.40
CA PHE A 160 -18.78 -8.53 25.31
C PHE A 160 -18.08 -7.66 26.34
N ASP A 161 -17.13 -8.22 27.06
CA ASP A 161 -16.11 -7.49 27.79
C ASP A 161 -15.05 -7.03 26.78
N VAL A 162 -14.80 -5.72 26.72
CA VAL A 162 -13.86 -5.13 25.75
C VAL A 162 -12.63 -4.60 26.46
N VAL A 163 -11.46 -5.00 25.96
CA VAL A 163 -10.16 -4.58 26.49
C VAL A 163 -9.31 -4.00 25.36
N ASP A 164 -8.84 -2.78 25.54
CA ASP A 164 -7.82 -2.18 24.69
C ASP A 164 -6.45 -2.70 25.15
N VAL A 165 -5.65 -3.19 24.21
CA VAL A 165 -4.31 -3.74 24.44
C VAL A 165 -3.33 -3.07 23.47
N VAL A 166 -2.22 -2.58 24.00
CA VAL A 166 -1.10 -2.08 23.19
C VAL A 166 0.16 -2.84 23.61
N PRO A 167 0.59 -3.86 22.86
CA PRO A 167 1.85 -4.56 23.12
C PRO A 167 3.03 -3.61 23.04
N GLU A 168 4.09 -3.87 23.81
CA GLU A 168 5.32 -3.06 23.73
C GLU A 168 5.87 -3.07 22.29
N GLY A 169 6.05 -1.88 21.72
CA GLY A 169 6.51 -1.72 20.34
C GLY A 169 5.47 -2.10 19.27
N GLY A 170 4.24 -2.47 19.64
CA GLY A 170 3.20 -2.91 18.73
C GLY A 170 2.20 -1.83 18.29
N LEU A 171 1.13 -2.30 17.66
CA LEU A 171 -0.10 -1.61 17.28
C LEU A 171 -1.18 -1.76 18.37
N GLY A 172 -2.19 -0.88 18.31
CA GLY A 172 -3.36 -0.95 19.18
C GLY A 172 -4.30 -2.08 18.78
N ILE A 173 -4.90 -2.73 19.78
CA ILE A 173 -5.75 -3.90 19.62
C ILE A 173 -6.97 -3.78 20.53
N GLU A 174 -8.19 -3.91 19.99
CA GLU A 174 -9.40 -4.11 20.79
C GLU A 174 -9.72 -5.62 20.84
N ALA A 175 -9.56 -6.23 22.01
CA ALA A 175 -9.99 -7.61 22.26
C ALA A 175 -11.46 -7.62 22.73
N TRP A 176 -12.31 -8.38 22.04
CA TRP A 176 -13.72 -8.54 22.40
C TRP A 176 -13.96 -9.96 22.89
N ILE A 177 -14.27 -10.08 24.19
CA ILE A 177 -14.45 -11.35 24.88
C ILE A 177 -15.94 -11.52 25.21
N ASP A 178 -16.58 -12.57 24.72
CA ASP A 178 -17.98 -12.89 25.03
C ASP A 178 -18.14 -13.10 26.56
N ALA A 179 -18.95 -12.26 27.20
CA ALA A 179 -19.05 -12.19 28.65
C ALA A 179 -19.70 -13.44 29.30
N ARG A 180 -20.33 -14.30 28.48
CA ARG A 180 -20.97 -15.54 28.96
C ARG A 180 -20.02 -16.72 28.91
N SER A 181 -19.29 -16.85 27.82
CA SER A 181 -18.37 -17.96 27.58
C SER A 181 -16.93 -17.65 27.98
N HIS A 182 -16.62 -16.37 28.18
CA HIS A 182 -15.28 -15.82 28.35
C HIS A 182 -14.37 -16.08 27.15
N LEU A 183 -14.94 -16.15 25.95
CA LEU A 183 -14.22 -16.39 24.72
C LEU A 183 -13.94 -15.20 23.86
N LEU A 184 -12.76 -15.19 23.25
CA LEU A 184 -12.43 -14.23 22.21
C LEU A 184 -13.40 -14.40 21.04
N ASP A 185 -14.28 -13.43 20.86
CA ASP A 185 -15.18 -13.38 19.71
C ASP A 185 -14.44 -12.75 18.52
N ARG A 186 -13.67 -11.70 18.79
CA ARG A 186 -12.86 -11.02 17.78
C ARG A 186 -11.75 -10.17 18.37
N VAL A 187 -10.82 -9.85 17.49
CA VAL A 187 -9.78 -8.84 17.70
C VAL A 187 -9.93 -7.79 16.61
N ILE A 188 -9.81 -6.51 16.99
CA ILE A 188 -9.74 -5.39 16.06
C ILE A 188 -8.34 -4.77 16.18
N GLU A 189 -7.53 -4.90 15.14
CA GLU A 189 -6.18 -4.33 15.08
C GLU A 189 -6.22 -2.98 14.37
N ASP A 190 -5.58 -1.98 14.96
CA ASP A 190 -5.38 -0.68 14.32
C ASP A 190 -4.19 -0.75 13.34
N SER A 191 -4.33 -0.09 12.20
CA SER A 191 -3.23 0.14 11.25
C SER A 191 -2.68 1.56 11.38
N ASP A 192 -1.43 1.76 10.96
CA ASP A 192 -0.78 3.07 11.02
C ASP A 192 -1.40 4.15 10.11
N ASP A 193 -2.20 3.73 9.12
CA ASP A 193 -2.98 4.56 8.21
C ASP A 193 -4.42 4.85 8.72
N GLY A 194 -4.72 4.42 9.95
CA GLY A 194 -6.03 4.59 10.59
C GLY A 194 -7.13 3.66 10.07
N SER A 195 -6.81 2.73 9.18
CA SER A 195 -7.69 1.58 8.90
C SER A 195 -7.72 0.63 10.11
N LYS A 196 -8.73 -0.25 10.12
CA LYS A 196 -8.86 -1.30 11.15
C LYS A 196 -9.07 -2.63 10.46
N GLN A 197 -8.34 -3.64 10.91
CA GLN A 197 -8.56 -5.03 10.52
C GLN A 197 -9.28 -5.74 11.65
N THR A 198 -10.33 -6.49 11.34
CA THR A 198 -11.03 -7.32 12.34
C THR A 198 -10.87 -8.79 12.00
N THR A 199 -10.48 -9.58 13.00
CA THR A 199 -10.45 -11.05 12.93
C THR A 199 -11.49 -11.60 13.89
N TRP A 200 -12.49 -12.29 13.36
CA TRP A 200 -13.53 -12.99 14.13
C TRP A 200 -13.18 -14.46 14.28
N TYR A 201 -13.44 -15.02 15.47
CA TYR A 201 -13.22 -16.41 15.81
C TYR A 201 -14.54 -17.10 16.14
N SER A 202 -14.73 -18.31 15.61
CA SER A 202 -15.95 -19.07 15.80
C SER A 202 -15.71 -20.57 15.65
N ASP A 203 -16.76 -21.36 15.91
CA ASP A 203 -16.70 -22.83 15.86
C ASP A 203 -15.59 -23.39 16.75
N TYR A 204 -15.60 -22.98 18.02
CA TYR A 204 -14.60 -23.43 18.98
C TYR A 204 -14.81 -24.90 19.35
N ARG A 205 -13.74 -25.70 19.31
CA ARG A 205 -13.77 -27.14 19.63
C ARG A 205 -12.58 -27.58 20.49
N PRO A 206 -12.75 -28.62 21.33
CA PRO A 206 -11.67 -29.12 22.17
C PRO A 206 -10.66 -29.96 21.42
N VAL A 207 -9.39 -29.64 21.66
CA VAL A 207 -8.20 -30.33 21.15
C VAL A 207 -7.19 -30.38 22.28
N ASP A 208 -6.84 -31.58 22.73
CA ASP A 208 -5.88 -31.83 23.82
C ASP A 208 -6.08 -30.97 25.08
N GLY A 209 -7.35 -30.72 25.42
CA GLY A 209 -7.73 -30.03 26.65
C GLY A 209 -7.64 -28.49 26.60
N VAL A 210 -7.30 -27.91 25.46
CA VAL A 210 -7.57 -26.50 25.13
C VAL A 210 -8.68 -26.44 24.09
N MET A 211 -9.22 -25.26 23.79
CA MET A 211 -10.10 -25.14 22.62
C MET A 211 -9.60 -24.15 21.62
N VAL A 212 -9.99 -24.46 20.39
CA VAL A 212 -9.38 -24.00 19.16
C VAL A 212 -10.51 -23.49 18.29
N ALA A 213 -10.35 -22.29 17.72
CA ALA A 213 -11.30 -21.77 16.73
C ALA A 213 -11.15 -22.57 15.45
N PHE A 214 -12.17 -23.33 15.05
CA PHE A 214 -12.12 -24.04 13.76
C PHE A 214 -12.50 -23.14 12.59
N LYS A 215 -13.04 -21.95 12.85
CA LYS A 215 -13.37 -20.98 11.81
C LYS A 215 -12.94 -19.59 12.19
N GLN A 216 -12.28 -18.92 11.26
CA GLN A 216 -11.96 -17.52 11.32
C GLN A 216 -12.52 -16.79 10.12
N ARG A 217 -12.81 -15.50 10.33
CA ARG A 217 -13.12 -14.56 9.27
C ARG A 217 -12.29 -13.31 9.50
N GLN A 218 -11.75 -12.72 8.46
CA GLN A 218 -10.95 -11.51 8.51
C GLN A 218 -11.50 -10.49 7.53
N GLY A 219 -11.55 -9.23 7.94
CA GLY A 219 -12.14 -8.19 7.10
C GLY A 219 -11.78 -6.78 7.54
N MET A 220 -11.91 -5.84 6.61
CA MET A 220 -11.68 -4.41 6.80
C MET A 220 -12.98 -3.59 6.74
N GLY A 221 -14.13 -4.25 6.94
CA GLY A 221 -15.45 -3.61 7.03
C GLY A 221 -16.37 -3.84 5.83
N ASP A 222 -15.87 -4.38 4.71
CA ASP A 222 -16.69 -4.78 3.57
C ASP A 222 -16.68 -6.31 3.41
N PRO A 223 -17.78 -7.01 3.77
CA PRO A 223 -17.84 -8.47 3.81
C PRO A 223 -17.58 -9.18 2.47
N GLN A 224 -17.68 -8.48 1.35
CA GLN A 224 -17.40 -9.09 0.03
C GLN A 224 -15.93 -9.44 -0.15
N TYR A 225 -15.05 -8.78 0.61
CA TYR A 225 -13.60 -8.96 0.58
C TYR A 225 -13.08 -9.74 1.79
N ASP A 226 -13.97 -10.23 2.65
CA ASP A 226 -13.57 -10.99 3.82
C ASP A 226 -12.84 -12.26 3.39
N GLU A 227 -11.74 -12.55 4.08
CA GLU A 227 -11.08 -13.85 4.03
C GLU A 227 -11.71 -14.77 5.06
N THR A 228 -11.97 -16.03 4.70
CA THR A 228 -12.43 -17.05 5.63
C THR A 228 -11.39 -18.17 5.70
N LEU A 229 -10.97 -18.51 6.92
CA LEU A 229 -10.08 -19.64 7.18
C LEU A 229 -10.85 -20.71 7.95
N GLN A 230 -10.89 -21.92 7.40
CA GLN A 230 -11.53 -23.09 8.00
C GLN A 230 -10.45 -24.12 8.35
N LEU A 231 -10.20 -24.29 9.65
CA LEU A 231 -9.23 -25.24 10.17
C LEU A 231 -9.60 -26.66 9.77
N GLN A 232 -8.66 -27.35 9.14
CA GLN A 232 -8.74 -28.74 8.72
C GLN A 232 -7.97 -29.66 9.66
N HIS A 233 -6.77 -29.22 10.07
CA HIS A 233 -5.89 -29.97 10.96
C HIS A 233 -5.30 -29.04 12.02
N VAL A 234 -5.12 -29.58 13.23
CA VAL A 234 -4.40 -28.90 14.30
C VAL A 234 -3.65 -29.92 15.14
N ALA A 235 -2.40 -29.60 15.46
CA ALA A 235 -1.56 -30.35 16.38
C ALA A 235 -0.96 -29.42 17.43
N LEU A 236 -1.08 -29.80 18.70
CA LEU A 236 -0.48 -29.12 19.84
C LEU A 236 0.72 -29.93 20.32
N ARG A 237 1.90 -29.32 20.28
CA ARG A 237 3.18 -30.01 20.56
C ARG A 237 3.82 -29.45 21.82
N ASN A 238 4.39 -30.32 22.66
CA ASN A 238 5.13 -29.92 23.86
C ASN A 238 6.60 -29.50 23.58
N THR A 239 7.03 -29.65 22.33
CA THR A 239 8.31 -29.20 21.79
C THR A 239 8.08 -28.39 20.53
N ALA A 240 8.88 -27.35 20.31
CA ALA A 240 8.87 -26.57 19.08
C ALA A 240 9.93 -27.09 18.11
N ASP A 241 9.58 -27.27 16.84
CA ASP A 241 10.50 -27.57 15.75
C ASP A 241 11.04 -26.27 15.16
N ASN A 242 12.32 -25.99 15.40
CA ASN A 242 12.95 -24.76 14.93
C ASN A 242 12.95 -24.61 13.39
N THR A 243 12.79 -25.69 12.64
CA THR A 243 12.76 -25.64 11.17
C THR A 243 11.46 -25.03 10.64
N HIS A 244 10.36 -25.11 11.39
CA HIS A 244 9.08 -24.52 11.03
C HIS A 244 9.09 -22.99 10.97
N PHE A 245 9.98 -22.35 11.73
CA PHE A 245 10.05 -20.88 11.86
C PHE A 245 11.19 -20.25 11.06
N ALA A 246 12.05 -21.07 10.46
CA ALA A 246 13.21 -20.59 9.75
C ALA A 246 12.79 -19.80 8.50
N MET A 247 13.35 -18.60 8.34
CA MET A 247 13.16 -17.82 7.11
C MET A 247 13.64 -18.64 5.90
N PRO A 248 12.80 -18.86 4.87
CA PRO A 248 13.18 -19.62 3.70
C PRO A 248 14.23 -18.88 2.86
N SER A 249 14.98 -19.61 2.04
CA SER A 249 15.91 -19.04 1.06
C SER A 249 15.23 -18.84 -0.30
N SER A 250 15.58 -17.76 -1.01
CA SER A 250 15.13 -17.52 -2.38
C SER A 250 16.11 -18.01 -3.44
N SER A 251 15.56 -18.56 -4.52
CA SER A 251 16.33 -18.97 -5.70
C SER A 251 15.47 -18.77 -6.96
N VAL A 252 15.16 -17.52 -7.28
CA VAL A 252 14.30 -17.15 -8.40
C VAL A 252 15.14 -16.71 -9.59
N HIS A 253 14.92 -17.35 -10.74
CA HIS A 253 15.65 -17.11 -11.98
C HIS A 253 14.64 -16.89 -13.13
N ASP A 254 13.80 -15.88 -12.99
CA ASP A 254 12.71 -15.56 -13.92
C ASP A 254 13.06 -14.43 -14.90
N ALA A 255 14.17 -13.73 -14.68
CA ALA A 255 14.60 -12.58 -15.46
C ALA A 255 15.91 -12.82 -16.21
N ASP A 256 16.03 -12.26 -17.42
CA ASP A 256 17.28 -12.26 -18.18
C ASP A 256 17.38 -11.04 -19.12
N ILE A 257 18.57 -10.82 -19.66
CA ILE A 257 18.83 -9.88 -20.75
C ILE A 257 19.26 -10.70 -21.97
N ASP A 258 18.67 -10.43 -23.13
CA ASP A 258 18.99 -11.14 -24.37
C ASP A 258 20.50 -11.23 -24.63
N GLY A 259 20.93 -12.38 -25.15
CA GLY A 259 22.35 -12.67 -25.39
C GLY A 259 23.18 -12.88 -24.12
N GLY A 260 22.55 -12.95 -22.95
CA GLY A 260 23.23 -13.13 -21.67
C GLY A 260 23.99 -11.89 -21.20
N ALA A 261 23.70 -10.72 -21.79
CA ALA A 261 24.39 -9.48 -21.45
C ALA A 261 24.26 -9.12 -19.96
N ALA A 262 25.27 -8.45 -19.42
CA ALA A 262 25.28 -7.98 -18.03
C ALA A 262 24.38 -6.76 -17.82
N SER A 263 24.18 -5.96 -18.87
CA SER A 263 23.40 -4.72 -18.82
C SER A 263 22.75 -4.42 -20.18
N THR A 264 21.64 -3.69 -20.17
CA THR A 264 20.98 -3.17 -21.38
C THR A 264 20.32 -1.83 -21.08
N THR A 265 20.26 -0.96 -22.10
CA THR A 265 19.59 0.35 -22.01
C THR A 265 18.37 0.38 -22.91
N VAL A 266 17.29 1.00 -22.43
CA VAL A 266 16.03 1.21 -23.13
C VAL A 266 15.64 2.67 -22.99
N SER A 267 15.22 3.31 -24.08
CA SER A 267 14.66 4.66 -24.02
C SER A 267 13.25 4.65 -23.45
N PHE A 268 12.89 5.66 -22.67
CA PHE A 268 11.52 5.88 -22.21
C PHE A 268 10.97 7.19 -22.77
N THR A 269 9.65 7.32 -22.78
CA THR A 269 8.96 8.55 -23.17
C THR A 269 8.37 9.22 -21.92
N PRO A 270 8.67 10.49 -21.64
CA PRO A 270 7.98 11.22 -20.57
C PRO A 270 6.49 11.38 -20.87
N TYR A 271 5.63 11.09 -19.90
CA TYR A 271 4.17 11.25 -20.02
C TYR A 271 3.61 11.93 -18.76
N ALA A 272 3.35 13.23 -18.84
CA ALA A 272 2.86 14.04 -17.71
C ALA A 272 3.76 13.97 -16.45
N GLY A 273 5.06 13.79 -16.65
CA GLY A 273 6.05 13.53 -15.61
C GLY A 273 6.34 12.05 -15.38
N LEU A 274 5.45 11.14 -15.75
CA LEU A 274 5.69 9.72 -15.56
C LEU A 274 6.64 9.14 -16.61
N ILE A 275 7.26 8.02 -16.26
CA ILE A 275 8.12 7.25 -17.16
C ILE A 275 7.24 6.25 -17.91
N MET A 276 7.10 6.43 -19.22
CA MET A 276 6.37 5.49 -20.07
C MET A 276 7.32 4.67 -20.93
N VAL A 277 7.16 3.35 -20.91
CA VAL A 277 7.98 2.38 -21.68
C VAL A 277 7.12 1.47 -22.53
N GLY A 278 7.67 0.96 -23.62
CA GLY A 278 7.02 -0.06 -24.44
C GLY A 278 7.22 -1.45 -23.85
N VAL A 279 6.13 -2.16 -23.58
CA VAL A 279 6.13 -3.53 -23.04
C VAL A 279 5.43 -4.48 -23.99
N SER A 280 6.15 -5.52 -24.41
CA SER A 280 5.57 -6.63 -25.17
C SER A 280 5.13 -7.72 -24.18
N ILE A 281 3.89 -8.20 -24.28
CA ILE A 281 3.35 -9.28 -23.45
C ILE A 281 3.04 -10.48 -24.34
N ASP A 282 3.59 -11.64 -24.00
CA ASP A 282 3.39 -12.90 -24.71
C ASP A 282 3.62 -12.80 -26.24
N GLY A 283 4.60 -11.96 -26.64
CA GLY A 283 4.97 -11.74 -28.04
C GLY A 283 4.12 -10.71 -28.78
N SER A 284 3.24 -9.97 -28.09
CA SER A 284 2.48 -8.87 -28.67
C SER A 284 3.38 -7.74 -29.18
N ALA A 285 2.84 -6.84 -30.00
CA ALA A 285 3.48 -5.54 -30.22
C ALA A 285 3.65 -4.80 -28.87
N PRO A 286 4.71 -3.98 -28.70
CA PRO A 286 4.91 -3.20 -27.49
C PRO A 286 3.75 -2.22 -27.26
N MET A 287 3.15 -2.26 -26.08
CA MET A 287 2.13 -1.32 -25.63
C MET A 287 2.71 -0.37 -24.58
N PRO A 288 2.15 0.84 -24.38
CA PRO A 288 2.67 1.79 -23.40
C PRO A 288 2.31 1.37 -21.97
N PHE A 289 3.31 1.22 -21.11
CA PHE A 289 3.16 1.02 -19.67
C PHE A 289 3.87 2.12 -18.91
N LEU A 290 3.40 2.40 -17.71
CA LEU A 290 4.07 3.30 -16.77
C LEU A 290 5.02 2.51 -15.88
N LEU A 291 6.15 3.10 -15.54
CA LEU A 291 7.09 2.54 -14.56
C LEU A 291 6.83 3.14 -13.17
N ASP A 292 6.48 2.29 -12.21
CA ASP A 292 6.19 2.68 -10.82
C ASP A 292 7.08 1.88 -9.86
N THR A 293 7.96 2.56 -9.12
CA THR A 293 8.90 1.95 -8.18
C THR A 293 8.24 1.14 -7.07
N GLY A 294 7.02 1.48 -6.64
CA GLY A 294 6.24 0.72 -5.66
C GLY A 294 5.04 -0.02 -6.27
N GLY A 295 4.90 0.01 -7.60
CA GLY A 295 3.78 -0.56 -8.33
C GLY A 295 3.98 -2.02 -8.69
N LEU A 296 2.88 -2.78 -8.69
CA LEU A 296 2.84 -4.16 -9.18
C LEU A 296 2.77 -4.18 -10.70
N ASN A 297 3.12 -5.33 -11.30
CA ASN A 297 2.70 -5.68 -12.64
C ASN A 297 1.17 -5.62 -12.76
N LEU A 298 0.66 -4.61 -13.46
CA LEU A 298 -0.78 -4.34 -13.59
C LEU A 298 -1.17 -4.20 -15.06
N LEU A 299 -2.34 -4.70 -15.40
CA LEU A 299 -3.03 -4.49 -16.67
C LEU A 299 -4.35 -3.74 -16.46
N THR A 300 -4.69 -2.87 -17.40
CA THR A 300 -6.07 -2.37 -17.49
C THR A 300 -6.99 -3.48 -18.02
N PRO A 301 -8.30 -3.45 -17.69
CA PRO A 301 -9.25 -4.43 -18.24
C PRO A 301 -9.24 -4.49 -19.77
N ASP A 302 -9.16 -3.33 -20.43
CA ASP A 302 -9.08 -3.25 -21.89
C ASP A 302 -7.80 -3.88 -22.45
N ALA A 303 -6.65 -3.71 -21.77
CA ALA A 303 -5.40 -4.36 -22.18
C ALA A 303 -5.46 -5.88 -21.99
N ALA A 304 -5.96 -6.35 -20.85
CA ALA A 304 -6.13 -7.78 -20.60
C ALA A 304 -7.06 -8.43 -21.64
N GLN A 305 -8.17 -7.77 -21.98
CA GLN A 305 -9.09 -8.24 -23.02
C GLN A 305 -8.41 -8.29 -24.39
N ARG A 306 -7.66 -7.25 -24.79
CA ARG A 306 -6.91 -7.23 -26.06
C ARG A 306 -5.89 -8.36 -26.16
N LEU A 307 -5.27 -8.73 -25.04
CA LEU A 307 -4.31 -9.83 -24.95
C LEU A 307 -4.97 -11.21 -24.82
N GLY A 308 -6.29 -11.28 -24.64
CA GLY A 308 -7.00 -12.53 -24.38
C GLY A 308 -6.69 -13.15 -23.01
N LEU A 309 -6.18 -12.35 -22.07
CA LEU A 309 -5.90 -12.78 -20.70
C LEU A 309 -7.18 -12.79 -19.88
N LYS A 310 -7.41 -13.88 -19.13
CA LYS A 310 -8.58 -14.03 -18.27
C LYS A 310 -8.18 -13.75 -16.82
N GLY A 311 -8.80 -12.74 -16.23
CA GLY A 311 -8.70 -12.49 -14.80
C GLY A 311 -9.44 -13.56 -13.99
N ALA A 312 -8.89 -13.88 -12.82
CA ALA A 312 -9.51 -14.75 -11.82
C ALA A 312 -9.52 -14.09 -10.44
N GLY A 313 -10.58 -14.36 -9.66
CA GLY A 313 -10.78 -13.82 -8.32
C GLY A 313 -11.17 -12.35 -8.29
N ASN A 314 -11.56 -11.89 -7.11
CA ASN A 314 -11.90 -10.51 -6.79
C ASN A 314 -11.29 -10.14 -5.43
N GLN A 315 -10.05 -9.67 -5.43
CA GLN A 315 -9.36 -9.25 -4.20
C GLN A 315 -9.48 -7.73 -3.99
N PRO A 316 -9.53 -7.24 -2.74
CA PRO A 316 -9.50 -5.81 -2.50
C PRO A 316 -8.12 -5.24 -2.84
N ILE A 317 -8.08 -4.10 -3.52
CA ILE A 317 -6.87 -3.27 -3.64
C ILE A 317 -7.16 -1.85 -3.11
N GLN A 318 -6.22 -1.33 -2.34
CA GLN A 318 -6.24 0.02 -1.79
C GLN A 318 -5.08 0.87 -2.35
N GLY A 319 -5.29 2.19 -2.39
CA GLY A 319 -4.34 3.17 -2.90
C GLY A 319 -4.73 4.58 -2.47
N VAL A 320 -4.23 5.61 -3.15
CA VAL A 320 -4.63 7.01 -2.85
C VAL A 320 -6.14 7.17 -2.95
N GLY A 321 -6.78 7.63 -1.88
CA GLY A 321 -8.25 7.69 -1.72
C GLY A 321 -8.78 6.69 -0.69
N THR A 322 -10.11 6.59 -0.57
CA THR A 322 -10.78 5.76 0.45
C THR A 322 -11.60 4.60 -0.14
N ALA A 323 -11.74 4.53 -1.47
CA ALA A 323 -12.46 3.46 -2.14
C ALA A 323 -11.59 2.20 -2.21
N THR A 324 -12.21 1.05 -1.98
CA THR A 324 -11.62 -0.26 -2.29
C THR A 324 -12.06 -0.67 -3.68
N GLN A 325 -11.11 -1.03 -4.54
CA GLN A 325 -11.41 -1.62 -5.85
C GLN A 325 -11.27 -3.14 -5.80
N SER A 326 -12.01 -3.83 -6.67
CA SER A 326 -11.78 -5.26 -6.93
C SER A 326 -10.67 -5.44 -7.95
N MET A 327 -9.77 -6.35 -7.66
CA MET A 327 -8.64 -6.76 -8.48
C MET A 327 -8.81 -8.22 -8.89
N GLN A 328 -8.51 -8.50 -10.16
CA GLN A 328 -8.40 -9.88 -10.65
C GLN A 328 -6.92 -10.23 -10.88
N THR A 329 -6.58 -11.50 -10.79
CA THR A 329 -5.23 -12.00 -11.07
C THR A 329 -5.18 -12.67 -12.44
N ALA A 330 -4.09 -12.48 -13.17
CA ALA A 330 -3.85 -13.13 -14.46
C ALA A 330 -2.38 -13.56 -14.57
N GLN A 331 -2.14 -14.72 -15.19
CA GLN A 331 -0.79 -15.20 -15.45
C GLN A 331 -0.33 -14.81 -16.85
N VAL A 332 0.84 -14.20 -16.94
CA VAL A 332 1.53 -13.85 -18.20
C VAL A 332 2.73 -14.77 -18.37
N LYS A 333 2.89 -15.39 -19.56
CA LYS A 333 3.99 -16.33 -19.80
C LYS A 333 5.33 -15.59 -19.85
N SER A 334 5.35 -14.42 -20.46
CA SER A 334 6.50 -13.52 -20.42
C SER A 334 6.13 -12.10 -20.82
N TYR A 335 6.85 -11.12 -20.29
CA TYR A 335 6.86 -9.78 -20.85
C TYR A 335 8.29 -9.31 -21.13
N ARG A 336 8.41 -8.32 -22.02
CA ARG A 336 9.69 -7.73 -22.40
C ARG A 336 9.67 -6.21 -22.31
N VAL A 337 10.78 -5.65 -21.83
CA VAL A 337 11.10 -4.22 -21.88
C VAL A 337 12.42 -4.06 -22.62
N GLY A 338 12.35 -3.72 -23.91
CA GLY A 338 13.51 -3.82 -24.80
C GLY A 338 14.10 -5.23 -24.80
N ASN A 339 15.36 -5.36 -24.39
CA ASN A 339 16.08 -6.64 -24.32
C ASN A 339 15.87 -7.40 -23.00
N VAL A 340 15.24 -6.79 -22.00
CA VAL A 340 14.92 -7.46 -20.72
C VAL A 340 13.74 -8.39 -20.93
N VAL A 341 13.83 -9.60 -20.38
CA VAL A 341 12.79 -10.61 -20.39
C VAL A 341 12.45 -11.00 -18.97
N MET A 342 11.16 -10.94 -18.65
CA MET A 342 10.59 -11.44 -17.39
C MET A 342 9.65 -12.58 -17.73
N ARG A 343 9.85 -13.76 -17.14
CA ARG A 343 9.11 -15.00 -17.45
C ARG A 343 8.18 -15.37 -16.31
N ASP A 344 7.05 -15.99 -16.65
CA ASP A 344 6.10 -16.53 -15.70
C ASP A 344 5.69 -15.50 -14.64
N GLN A 345 5.11 -14.39 -15.11
CA GLN A 345 4.83 -13.23 -14.27
C GLN A 345 3.35 -13.13 -13.95
N PRO A 346 2.97 -13.01 -12.67
CA PRO A 346 1.61 -12.64 -12.31
C PRO A 346 1.39 -11.16 -12.64
N PHE A 347 0.19 -10.87 -13.11
CA PHE A 347 -0.33 -9.53 -13.31
C PHE A 347 -1.64 -9.39 -12.55
N VAL A 348 -1.91 -8.18 -12.10
CA VAL A 348 -3.20 -7.80 -11.56
C VAL A 348 -3.99 -7.00 -12.59
N ILE A 349 -5.29 -7.22 -12.70
CA ILE A 349 -6.18 -6.48 -13.58
C ILE A 349 -7.00 -5.53 -12.73
N VAL A 350 -6.79 -4.23 -12.95
CA VAL A 350 -7.38 -3.14 -12.14
C VAL A 350 -7.74 -1.98 -13.05
N ASP A 351 -8.88 -1.34 -12.78
CA ASP A 351 -9.31 -0.15 -13.52
C ASP A 351 -8.54 1.09 -13.05
N LEU A 352 -7.62 1.56 -13.90
CA LEU A 352 -6.86 2.78 -13.65
C LEU A 352 -7.67 4.01 -14.08
N PRO A 353 -7.49 5.17 -13.40
CA PRO A 353 -8.16 6.40 -13.79
C PRO A 353 -7.98 6.74 -15.28
N ARG A 354 -9.08 7.02 -15.97
CA ARG A 354 -9.08 7.42 -17.39
C ARG A 354 -8.22 8.66 -17.67
N LEU A 355 -8.09 9.57 -16.69
CA LEU A 355 -7.17 10.71 -16.78
C LEU A 355 -5.72 10.28 -17.06
N LEU A 356 -5.32 9.13 -16.52
CA LEU A 356 -3.99 8.56 -16.70
C LEU A 356 -3.91 7.68 -17.96
N THR A 357 -4.95 6.90 -18.25
CA THR A 357 -4.88 5.88 -19.30
C THR A 357 -5.26 6.38 -20.69
N ASP A 358 -6.15 7.35 -20.81
CA ASP A 358 -6.61 7.86 -22.10
C ASP A 358 -5.66 8.95 -22.62
N ARG A 359 -4.98 8.61 -23.72
CA ARG A 359 -3.96 9.44 -24.39
C ARG A 359 -4.49 10.17 -25.62
N GLY A 360 -5.81 10.33 -25.71
CA GLY A 360 -6.48 10.94 -26.84
C GLY A 360 -6.39 10.04 -28.08
N ALA A 361 -5.83 10.57 -29.18
CA ALA A 361 -5.69 9.81 -30.43
C ALA A 361 -4.56 8.77 -30.39
N ARG A 362 -3.76 8.75 -29.32
CA ARG A 362 -2.62 7.83 -29.13
C ARG A 362 -3.08 6.57 -28.41
N GLU A 363 -2.29 5.51 -28.53
CA GLU A 363 -2.58 4.26 -27.83
C GLU A 363 -2.71 4.47 -26.31
N PRO A 364 -3.79 3.98 -25.66
CA PRO A 364 -3.99 4.10 -24.22
C PRO A 364 -2.91 3.39 -23.42
N ILE A 365 -2.62 3.88 -22.21
CA ILE A 365 -1.76 3.17 -21.26
C ILE A 365 -2.37 1.79 -20.98
N ALA A 366 -1.59 0.74 -21.21
CA ALA A 366 -2.02 -0.64 -21.03
C ALA A 366 -1.87 -1.12 -19.59
N GLY A 367 -1.04 -0.46 -18.78
CA GLY A 367 -0.85 -0.84 -17.38
C GLY A 367 0.38 -0.22 -16.72
N ILE A 368 0.83 -0.86 -15.65
CA ILE A 368 1.99 -0.48 -14.84
C ILE A 368 2.94 -1.67 -14.74
N ILE A 369 4.24 -1.42 -14.75
CA ILE A 369 5.29 -2.36 -14.37
C ILE A 369 6.16 -1.69 -13.30
N GLY A 370 6.78 -2.48 -12.42
CA GLY A 370 7.43 -1.88 -11.27
C GLY A 370 8.26 -2.84 -10.45
N TYR A 371 7.79 -3.11 -9.23
CA TYR A 371 8.46 -3.88 -8.19
C TYR A 371 9.07 -5.18 -8.72
N GLU A 372 8.32 -5.97 -9.49
CA GLU A 372 8.81 -7.24 -10.01
C GLU A 372 10.04 -7.02 -10.89
N LEU A 373 10.04 -6.04 -11.79
CA LEU A 373 11.18 -5.70 -12.65
C LEU A 373 12.36 -5.14 -11.85
N LEU A 374 12.13 -4.12 -11.03
CA LEU A 374 13.19 -3.42 -10.29
C LEU A 374 13.85 -4.31 -9.24
N ARG A 375 13.14 -5.32 -8.74
CA ARG A 375 13.71 -6.29 -7.81
C ARG A 375 14.73 -7.24 -8.47
N ARG A 376 14.69 -7.46 -9.79
CA ARG A 376 15.64 -8.36 -10.49
C ARG A 376 16.86 -7.65 -11.06
N PHE A 377 16.82 -6.33 -11.17
CA PHE A 377 17.89 -5.55 -11.79
C PHE A 377 18.21 -4.30 -11.01
N VAL A 378 19.49 -3.97 -10.94
CA VAL A 378 19.90 -2.60 -10.59
C VAL A 378 19.47 -1.69 -11.73
N THR A 379 18.59 -0.74 -11.43
CA THR A 379 17.86 0.04 -12.43
C THR A 379 18.27 1.50 -12.34
N ARG A 380 19.01 1.99 -13.34
CA ARG A 380 19.41 3.40 -13.48
C ARG A 380 18.42 4.14 -14.36
N ILE A 381 17.88 5.24 -13.85
CA ILE A 381 16.95 6.15 -14.51
C ILE A 381 17.67 7.46 -14.80
N ASP A 382 17.85 7.75 -16.08
CA ASP A 382 18.42 9.01 -16.57
C ASP A 382 17.30 9.86 -17.16
N TYR A 383 16.80 10.83 -16.38
CA TYR A 383 15.73 11.72 -16.84
C TYR A 383 16.22 12.72 -17.89
N ASP A 384 17.50 13.05 -17.85
CA ASP A 384 18.14 13.95 -18.79
C ASP A 384 18.21 13.33 -20.18
N ASP A 385 18.64 12.08 -20.27
CA ASP A 385 18.80 11.38 -21.54
C ASP A 385 17.61 10.47 -21.88
N THR A 386 16.55 10.51 -21.07
CA THR A 386 15.33 9.69 -21.22
C THR A 386 15.62 8.20 -21.39
N SER A 387 16.52 7.67 -20.54
CA SER A 387 16.98 6.29 -20.63
C SER A 387 16.83 5.53 -19.31
N LEU A 388 16.55 4.23 -19.43
CA LEU A 388 16.55 3.25 -18.36
C LEU A 388 17.66 2.25 -18.66
N THR A 389 18.54 2.01 -17.70
CA THR A 389 19.57 0.97 -17.81
C THR A 389 19.32 -0.08 -16.75
N PHE A 390 19.16 -1.33 -17.18
CA PHE A 390 18.96 -2.49 -16.33
C PHE A 390 20.26 -3.28 -16.29
N THR A 391 20.83 -3.46 -15.09
CA THR A 391 22.07 -4.20 -14.87
C THR A 391 21.79 -5.39 -13.95
N LYS A 392 22.31 -6.57 -14.31
CA LYS A 392 22.24 -7.76 -13.45
C LYS A 392 22.94 -7.45 -12.12
N VAL A 393 22.29 -7.79 -11.00
CA VAL A 393 22.77 -7.47 -9.65
C VAL A 393 24.23 -7.91 -9.43
N ALA A 394 24.56 -9.14 -9.82
CA ALA A 394 25.92 -9.70 -9.68
C ALA A 394 26.99 -8.99 -10.53
N SER A 395 26.60 -8.17 -11.51
CA SER A 395 27.49 -7.41 -12.38
C SER A 395 27.56 -5.92 -12.02
N PHE A 396 26.79 -5.48 -11.03
CA PHE A 396 26.82 -4.10 -10.58
C PHE A 396 27.93 -3.90 -9.53
N HIS A 397 28.69 -2.82 -9.66
CA HIS A 397 29.85 -2.53 -8.82
C HIS A 397 29.79 -1.12 -8.19
N GLY A 398 28.58 -0.56 -8.08
CA GLY A 398 28.33 0.80 -7.62
C GLY A 398 28.25 1.82 -8.75
N GLU A 399 27.86 3.05 -8.39
CA GLU A 399 27.71 4.18 -9.31
C GLU A 399 28.73 5.28 -8.95
N PRO A 400 29.91 5.33 -9.59
CA PRO A 400 30.96 6.27 -9.22
C PRO A 400 30.50 7.74 -9.31
N GLY A 401 30.69 8.49 -8.23
CA GLY A 401 30.32 9.91 -8.16
C GLY A 401 28.86 10.18 -7.79
N ALA A 402 28.05 9.13 -7.63
CA ALA A 402 26.75 9.24 -6.98
C ALA A 402 26.89 9.20 -5.45
N ALA A 403 25.91 9.75 -4.75
CA ALA A 403 25.79 9.60 -3.31
C ALA A 403 24.98 8.35 -2.98
N ASP A 404 25.50 7.53 -2.07
CA ASP A 404 24.83 6.34 -1.56
C ASP A 404 23.81 6.75 -0.49
N VAL A 405 22.55 6.35 -0.68
CA VAL A 405 21.45 6.64 0.23
C VAL A 405 20.74 5.32 0.58
N PRO A 406 20.82 4.87 1.85
CA PRO A 406 20.14 3.66 2.29
C PRO A 406 18.63 3.79 2.13
N ILE A 407 18.01 2.71 1.65
CA ILE A 407 16.56 2.56 1.59
C ILE A 407 16.10 1.37 2.42
N VAL A 408 14.85 1.39 2.85
CA VAL A 408 14.15 0.25 3.44
C VAL A 408 12.88 -0.02 2.64
N PHE A 409 12.30 -1.20 2.81
CA PHE A 409 11.03 -1.52 2.17
C PHE A 409 9.92 -1.61 3.20
N ASN A 410 8.81 -0.93 2.91
CA ASN A 410 7.52 -1.28 3.49
C ASN A 410 6.79 -2.14 2.48
N ASP A 411 6.80 -3.45 2.72
CA ASP A 411 6.40 -4.49 1.77
C ASP A 411 7.17 -4.38 0.44
N ARG A 412 6.53 -3.77 -0.57
CA ARG A 412 7.06 -3.58 -1.93
C ARG A 412 7.47 -2.14 -2.21
N THR A 413 7.15 -1.21 -1.31
CA THR A 413 7.38 0.22 -1.53
C THR A 413 8.74 0.62 -0.97
N PRO A 414 9.67 1.13 -1.80
CA PRO A 414 10.96 1.64 -1.32
C PRO A 414 10.77 2.95 -0.55
N GLN A 415 11.44 3.05 0.58
CA GLN A 415 11.37 4.17 1.52
C GLN A 415 12.76 4.68 1.87
N VAL A 416 12.84 5.99 2.10
CA VAL A 416 14.08 6.67 2.45
C VAL A 416 13.85 7.65 3.59
N VAL A 417 14.85 7.80 4.45
CA VAL A 417 14.86 8.90 5.42
C VAL A 417 15.36 10.17 4.73
N ALA A 418 14.52 11.19 4.70
CA ALA A 418 14.81 12.50 4.11
C ALA A 418 14.34 13.62 5.06
N LYS A 419 14.57 14.88 4.71
CA LYS A 419 14.21 16.04 5.55
C LYS A 419 13.34 17.04 4.80
N ALA A 420 12.23 17.45 5.41
CA ALA A 420 11.43 18.60 4.97
C ALA A 420 11.57 19.72 6.00
N ASP A 421 12.02 20.90 5.57
CA ASP A 421 12.34 22.05 6.45
C ASP A 421 13.23 21.67 7.65
N GLY A 422 14.21 20.80 7.40
CA GLY A 422 15.16 20.31 8.40
C GLY A 422 14.65 19.17 9.29
N ASN A 423 13.34 18.86 9.25
CA ASN A 423 12.73 17.78 10.02
C ASN A 423 12.87 16.44 9.30
N ALA A 424 13.50 15.46 9.94
CA ALA A 424 13.68 14.13 9.38
C ALA A 424 12.37 13.32 9.42
N GLY A 425 12.11 12.56 8.37
CA GLY A 425 10.98 11.64 8.29
C GLY A 425 11.19 10.59 7.19
N THR A 426 10.35 9.57 7.19
CA THR A 426 10.38 8.49 6.19
C THR A 426 9.48 8.85 5.02
N PHE A 427 10.01 8.77 3.80
CA PHE A 427 9.28 9.07 2.57
C PHE A 427 9.26 7.87 1.63
N ASN A 428 8.15 7.63 0.95
CA ASN A 428 8.10 6.69 -0.17
C ASN A 428 8.81 7.30 -1.40
N LEU A 429 9.53 6.47 -2.15
CA LEU A 429 10.11 6.83 -3.46
C LEU A 429 9.16 6.35 -4.55
N ASP A 430 8.50 7.28 -5.24
CA ASP A 430 7.35 6.98 -6.09
C ASP A 430 7.49 7.58 -7.50
N THR A 431 7.92 6.77 -8.48
CA THR A 431 7.96 7.20 -9.89
C THR A 431 6.59 7.24 -10.55
N GLY A 432 5.55 6.71 -9.90
CA GLY A 432 4.14 6.78 -10.28
C GLY A 432 3.44 8.07 -9.81
N ASP A 433 4.05 8.84 -8.91
CA ASP A 433 3.56 10.14 -8.46
C ASP A 433 4.03 11.27 -9.41
N VAL A 434 3.08 11.93 -10.07
CA VAL A 434 3.34 13.08 -10.97
C VAL A 434 3.79 14.34 -10.23
N GLY A 435 3.61 14.41 -8.91
CA GLY A 435 3.95 15.55 -8.06
C GLY A 435 5.45 15.74 -7.82
N GLU A 436 5.82 16.85 -7.17
CA GLU A 436 7.18 17.06 -6.65
C GLU A 436 7.35 16.35 -5.30
N LEU A 437 6.67 16.84 -4.27
CA LEU A 437 6.67 16.32 -2.92
C LEU A 437 5.23 16.29 -2.40
N THR A 438 4.84 15.21 -1.74
CA THR A 438 3.60 15.17 -0.96
C THR A 438 3.97 15.07 0.52
N LEU A 439 3.44 15.94 1.38
CA LEU A 439 3.55 15.83 2.84
C LEU A 439 2.23 15.37 3.44
N PHE A 440 2.32 14.37 4.31
CA PHE A 440 1.16 13.86 5.03
C PHE A 440 0.82 14.76 6.22
N ALA A 441 -0.48 14.95 6.45
CA ALA A 441 -0.98 15.89 7.46
C ALA A 441 -0.41 15.65 8.87
N PRO A 442 -0.28 14.39 9.38
CA PRO A 442 0.28 14.15 10.70
C PRO A 442 1.72 14.65 10.85
N PHE A 443 2.57 14.39 9.85
CA PHE A 443 3.97 14.83 9.86
C PHE A 443 4.11 16.35 9.75
N ALA A 444 3.41 16.98 8.78
CA ALA A 444 3.47 18.43 8.62
C ALA A 444 3.00 19.17 9.88
N THR A 445 1.95 18.67 10.53
CA THR A 445 1.38 19.26 11.75
C THR A 445 2.32 19.09 12.95
N SER A 446 2.80 17.87 13.22
CA SER A 446 3.66 17.58 14.37
C SER A 446 4.99 18.33 14.33
N HIS A 447 5.51 18.59 13.13
CA HIS A 447 6.76 19.33 12.91
C HIS A 447 6.56 20.83 12.64
N ASN A 448 5.33 21.34 12.70
CA ASN A 448 5.00 22.74 12.41
C ASN A 448 5.51 23.23 11.05
N ILE A 449 5.51 22.36 10.03
CA ILE A 449 5.90 22.73 8.67
C ILE A 449 4.78 23.59 8.10
N LYS A 450 5.10 24.86 7.80
CA LYS A 450 4.12 25.83 7.29
C LYS A 450 4.26 25.98 5.79
N PRO A 451 3.13 25.98 5.05
CA PRO A 451 3.17 26.33 3.65
C PRO A 451 3.68 27.77 3.48
N LEU A 452 4.59 27.95 2.54
CA LEU A 452 5.13 29.24 2.11
C LEU A 452 4.49 29.66 0.79
N GLY A 453 4.36 30.97 0.62
CA GLY A 453 3.76 31.54 -0.60
C GLY A 453 2.25 31.36 -0.65
N GLN A 454 1.72 31.29 -1.88
CA GLN A 454 0.30 31.10 -2.10
C GLN A 454 -0.08 29.65 -1.86
N VAL A 455 -1.12 29.44 -1.05
CA VAL A 455 -1.76 28.13 -0.86
C VAL A 455 -2.87 28.00 -1.88
N VAL A 456 -2.81 26.96 -2.71
CA VAL A 456 -3.75 26.69 -3.79
C VAL A 456 -4.47 25.38 -3.48
N ALA A 457 -5.78 25.33 -3.67
CA ALA A 457 -6.49 24.05 -3.64
C ALA A 457 -5.96 23.15 -4.77
N SER A 458 -5.72 21.87 -4.46
CA SER A 458 -5.30 20.85 -5.42
C SER A 458 -6.00 19.52 -5.12
N GLY A 459 -5.75 18.50 -5.92
CA GLY A 459 -6.31 17.16 -5.72
C GLY A 459 -5.34 16.10 -6.20
N ALA A 460 -5.29 14.99 -5.46
CA ALA A 460 -4.57 13.80 -5.88
C ALA A 460 -5.57 12.69 -6.19
N ARG A 461 -5.24 11.80 -7.13
CA ARG A 461 -6.06 10.66 -7.53
C ARG A 461 -5.18 9.44 -7.73
N GLY A 462 -5.62 8.30 -7.19
CA GLY A 462 -5.00 7.00 -7.46
C GLY A 462 -6.04 5.88 -7.49
N ALA A 463 -5.58 4.63 -7.31
CA ALA A 463 -6.46 3.45 -7.32
C ALA A 463 -7.58 3.53 -6.27
N GLY A 464 -7.34 4.16 -5.11
CA GLY A 464 -8.36 4.34 -4.07
C GLY A 464 -9.33 5.50 -4.31
N GLY A 465 -9.23 6.22 -5.43
CA GLY A 465 -10.07 7.38 -5.73
C GLY A 465 -9.36 8.74 -5.56
N LYS A 466 -10.15 9.79 -5.32
CA LYS A 466 -9.67 11.17 -5.22
C LYS A 466 -9.54 11.59 -3.75
N ILE A 467 -8.51 12.37 -3.44
CA ILE A 467 -8.41 13.14 -2.21
C ILE A 467 -8.20 14.63 -2.53
N ASP A 468 -8.72 15.48 -1.67
CA ASP A 468 -8.44 16.91 -1.74
C ASP A 468 -7.12 17.21 -1.01
N THR A 469 -6.31 18.06 -1.63
CA THR A 469 -5.00 18.48 -1.12
C THR A 469 -4.87 20.00 -1.25
N THR A 470 -3.84 20.58 -0.68
CA THR A 470 -3.42 21.95 -1.01
C THR A 470 -2.00 21.95 -1.52
N GLU A 471 -1.69 22.77 -2.51
CA GLU A 471 -0.34 22.99 -3.00
C GLU A 471 0.21 24.31 -2.47
N ALA A 472 1.44 24.25 -1.99
CA ALA A 472 2.24 25.42 -1.61
C ALA A 472 3.73 25.10 -1.73
N GLN A 473 4.61 25.99 -1.27
CA GLN A 473 6.04 25.69 -1.16
C GLN A 473 6.42 25.39 0.30
N ILE A 474 7.51 24.66 0.51
CA ILE A 474 8.24 24.63 1.79
C ILE A 474 9.60 25.31 1.63
N SER A 475 10.36 25.51 2.68
CA SER A 475 11.68 26.17 2.58
C SER A 475 12.69 25.31 1.83
N SER A 476 12.75 24.02 2.18
CA SER A 476 13.73 23.07 1.61
C SER A 476 13.31 21.62 1.80
N PHE A 477 13.76 20.77 0.88
CA PHE A 477 13.72 19.31 1.01
C PHE A 477 15.14 18.76 0.82
N SER A 478 15.58 17.83 1.66
CA SER A 478 16.92 17.24 1.57
C SER A 478 16.90 15.72 1.61
N ILE A 479 17.67 15.09 0.73
CA ILE A 479 17.86 13.63 0.62
C ILE A 479 19.34 13.35 0.40
N GLY A 480 19.93 12.49 1.24
CA GLY A 480 21.38 12.30 1.27
C GLY A 480 22.12 13.64 1.44
N PRO A 481 23.14 13.95 0.62
CA PRO A 481 23.87 15.21 0.68
C PRO A 481 23.20 16.36 -0.10
N PHE A 482 22.04 16.12 -0.72
CA PHE A 482 21.43 17.07 -1.64
C PHE A 482 20.29 17.84 -0.98
N THR A 483 20.18 19.13 -1.30
CA THR A 483 19.09 20.00 -0.88
C THR A 483 18.43 20.64 -2.09
N VAL A 484 17.11 20.46 -2.20
CA VAL A 484 16.23 21.17 -3.13
C VAL A 484 15.59 22.33 -2.38
N LEU A 485 15.78 23.55 -2.89
CA LEU A 485 15.23 24.75 -2.30
C LEU A 485 13.83 25.04 -2.86
N SER A 486 12.93 25.47 -1.98
CA SER A 486 11.57 25.89 -2.33
C SER A 486 10.78 24.89 -3.23
N PRO A 487 10.78 23.58 -2.93
CA PRO A 487 10.00 22.63 -3.72
C PRO A 487 8.50 22.89 -3.53
N ARG A 488 7.73 22.71 -4.61
CA ARG A 488 6.28 22.65 -4.52
C ARG A 488 5.90 21.35 -3.81
N THR A 489 4.94 21.50 -2.91
CA THR A 489 4.56 20.48 -1.95
C THR A 489 3.04 20.42 -1.91
N SER A 490 2.51 19.22 -2.17
CA SER A 490 1.11 18.89 -1.90
C SER A 490 0.97 18.52 -0.42
N PHE A 491 0.09 19.19 0.30
CA PHE A 491 -0.28 18.88 1.67
C PHE A 491 -1.58 18.08 1.63
N ALA A 492 -1.50 16.82 2.04
CA ALA A 492 -2.68 15.98 2.16
C ALA A 492 -3.64 16.57 3.21
N SER A 493 -4.94 16.54 2.94
CA SER A 493 -5.93 16.85 3.99
C SER A 493 -5.91 15.76 5.07
N PRO A 494 -6.31 16.05 6.33
CA PRO A 494 -6.47 15.04 7.37
C PRO A 494 -7.63 14.11 6.99
N ALA A 495 -7.32 13.05 6.23
CA ALA A 495 -8.28 12.06 5.75
C ALA A 495 -7.80 10.65 6.12
N LYS A 496 -8.63 9.63 5.87
CA LYS A 496 -8.29 8.20 6.01
C LYS A 496 -7.56 7.68 4.76
N GLY A 497 -6.89 6.53 4.88
CA GLY A 497 -6.17 5.85 3.79
C GLY A 497 -4.67 6.16 3.78
N ALA A 498 -3.95 5.80 2.72
CA ALA A 498 -2.47 5.83 2.70
C ALA A 498 -1.81 7.16 3.12
N PHE A 499 -2.48 8.31 2.90
CA PHE A 499 -1.96 9.64 3.25
C PHE A 499 -2.27 10.08 4.70
N ALA A 500 -2.95 9.22 5.47
CA ALA A 500 -3.27 9.39 6.89
C ALA A 500 -2.16 8.87 7.81
N SER A 501 -1.14 8.22 7.25
CA SER A 501 -0.11 7.51 8.02
C SER A 501 0.54 8.42 9.06
N SER A 502 0.59 7.94 10.30
CA SER A 502 1.30 8.62 11.39
C SER A 502 2.82 8.43 11.35
N LEU A 503 3.30 7.46 10.55
CA LEU A 503 4.71 7.09 10.45
C LEU A 503 5.40 7.65 9.21
N LEU A 504 4.64 7.84 8.12
CA LEU A 504 5.19 8.38 6.88
C LEU A 504 5.12 9.90 6.88
N ALA A 505 6.22 10.51 6.47
CA ALA A 505 6.29 11.95 6.24
C ALA A 505 5.64 12.34 4.91
N GLY A 506 5.66 11.45 3.91
CA GLY A 506 5.14 11.75 2.60
C GLY A 506 5.64 10.88 1.46
N ASN A 507 5.41 11.35 0.23
CA ASN A 507 5.92 10.74 -1.00
C ASN A 507 6.89 11.69 -1.72
N ILE A 508 7.97 11.14 -2.26
CA ILE A 508 8.89 11.81 -3.19
C ILE A 508 8.49 11.38 -4.60
N GLY A 509 7.89 12.31 -5.34
CA GLY A 509 7.40 12.07 -6.69
C GLY A 509 8.39 12.44 -7.79
N HIS A 510 7.91 12.36 -9.02
CA HIS A 510 8.67 12.66 -10.23
C HIS A 510 9.39 14.02 -10.18
N GLY A 511 8.75 15.07 -9.67
CA GLY A 511 9.33 16.42 -9.73
C GLY A 511 10.58 16.59 -8.87
N ILE A 512 10.79 15.75 -7.85
CA ILE A 512 12.06 15.67 -7.12
C ILE A 512 12.98 14.63 -7.76
N LEU A 513 12.48 13.43 -8.09
CA LEU A 513 13.30 12.36 -8.66
C LEU A 513 13.97 12.75 -9.99
N SER A 514 13.26 13.50 -10.85
CA SER A 514 13.77 13.98 -12.14
C SER A 514 14.87 15.03 -12.07
N ARG A 515 15.20 15.51 -10.86
CA ARG A 515 16.36 16.40 -10.61
C ARG A 515 17.66 15.62 -10.55
N PHE A 516 17.58 14.29 -10.55
CA PHE A 516 18.70 13.39 -10.41
C PHE A 516 18.77 12.42 -11.59
N VAL A 517 19.96 11.85 -11.79
CA VAL A 517 20.08 10.47 -12.25
C VAL A 517 19.94 9.58 -11.03
N VAL A 518 19.03 8.61 -11.10
CA VAL A 518 18.65 7.77 -9.95
C VAL A 518 18.95 6.31 -10.27
N THR A 519 19.75 5.63 -9.47
CA THR A 519 19.95 4.17 -9.57
C THR A 519 19.34 3.46 -8.38
N PHE A 520 18.33 2.62 -8.63
CA PHE A 520 17.70 1.76 -7.62
C PHE A 520 18.40 0.40 -7.57
N ASP A 521 18.86 0.01 -6.38
CA ASP A 521 19.43 -1.29 -6.09
C ASP A 521 18.66 -1.93 -4.94
N TYR A 522 17.61 -2.68 -5.30
CA TYR A 522 16.68 -3.26 -4.33
C TYR A 522 17.33 -4.37 -3.51
N GLU A 523 18.20 -5.17 -4.12
CA GLU A 523 18.89 -6.28 -3.45
C GLU A 523 19.82 -5.77 -2.35
N HIS A 524 20.64 -4.75 -2.65
CA HIS A 524 21.56 -4.17 -1.67
C HIS A 524 20.94 -3.07 -0.81
N ARG A 525 19.67 -2.72 -1.03
CA ARG A 525 18.91 -1.68 -0.30
C ARG A 525 19.59 -0.32 -0.39
N GLN A 526 20.00 0.04 -1.59
CA GLN A 526 20.65 1.31 -1.87
C GLN A 526 19.96 2.08 -2.98
N LEU A 527 19.96 3.39 -2.80
CA LEU A 527 19.64 4.37 -3.83
C LEU A 527 20.90 5.17 -4.12
N TYR A 528 21.32 5.22 -5.38
CA TYR A 528 22.43 6.06 -5.79
C TYR A 528 21.88 7.32 -6.46
N LEU A 529 22.28 8.49 -5.96
CA LEU A 529 21.81 9.78 -6.45
C LEU A 529 22.95 10.60 -7.01
N GLN A 530 22.82 10.98 -8.29
CA GLN A 530 23.70 11.95 -8.93
C GLN A 530 22.85 13.13 -9.41
N GLN A 531 23.34 14.36 -9.27
CA GLN A 531 22.63 15.53 -9.79
C GLN A 531 22.46 15.44 -11.32
N GLY A 532 21.22 15.61 -11.78
CA GLY A 532 20.92 15.82 -13.20
C GLY A 532 21.19 17.27 -13.61
N ARG A 533 21.14 17.54 -14.92
CA ARG A 533 21.36 18.88 -15.50
C ARG A 533 20.36 19.91 -14.99
N HIS A 534 19.16 19.46 -14.63
CA HIS A 534 18.06 20.30 -14.16
C HIS A 534 17.92 20.36 -12.63
N PHE A 535 18.92 19.90 -11.87
CA PHE A 535 18.83 19.81 -10.40
C PHE A 535 18.35 21.09 -9.71
N ALA A 536 18.92 22.24 -10.10
CA ALA A 536 18.62 23.54 -9.50
C ALA A 536 17.36 24.24 -10.07
N GLN A 537 16.72 23.68 -11.10
CA GLN A 537 15.61 24.35 -11.78
C GLN A 537 14.28 24.02 -11.10
N SER A 538 13.49 25.01 -10.70
CA SER A 538 12.11 24.75 -10.28
C SER A 538 11.30 24.25 -11.47
N GLN A 539 10.47 23.22 -11.29
CA GLN A 539 9.53 22.83 -12.34
C GLN A 539 8.53 23.99 -12.57
N PRO A 540 7.92 24.15 -13.75
CA PRO A 540 6.80 25.07 -13.92
C PRO A 540 5.53 24.49 -13.29
N GLY A 541 4.81 25.29 -12.51
CA GLY A 541 3.49 24.94 -11.98
C GLY A 541 2.39 25.13 -13.03
N ASN A 542 1.16 24.71 -12.71
CA ASN A 542 0.01 24.97 -13.58
C ASN A 542 -0.32 26.48 -13.55
N HIS A 543 -0.18 27.16 -14.70
CA HIS A 543 -0.39 28.60 -14.84
C HIS A 543 -1.86 28.97 -15.14
N SER A 544 -2.76 27.99 -15.23
CA SER A 544 -4.18 28.21 -15.55
C SER A 544 -5.07 28.27 -14.30
N GLY A 545 -4.65 27.64 -13.20
CA GLY A 545 -5.49 27.35 -12.02
C GLY A 545 -6.67 26.42 -12.33
N LEU A 546 -6.60 25.66 -13.44
CA LEU A 546 -7.61 24.69 -13.86
C LEU A 546 -7.22 23.27 -13.41
N GLY A 547 -8.08 22.63 -12.62
CA GLY A 547 -8.00 21.20 -12.34
C GLY A 547 -8.98 20.43 -13.20
N LEU A 548 -8.46 19.46 -13.95
CA LEU A 548 -9.22 18.63 -14.88
C LEU A 548 -9.18 17.16 -14.46
N ASP A 549 -10.29 16.48 -14.71
CA ASP A 549 -10.37 15.03 -14.66
C ASP A 549 -10.93 14.51 -15.99
N ARG A 550 -10.71 13.23 -16.26
CA ARG A 550 -11.23 12.59 -17.47
C ARG A 550 -12.04 11.37 -17.08
N THR A 551 -13.34 11.46 -17.28
CA THR A 551 -14.28 10.36 -17.11
C THR A 551 -14.81 9.85 -18.44
N GLU A 552 -14.71 10.68 -19.50
CA GLU A 552 -15.20 10.40 -20.85
C GLU A 552 -14.08 10.68 -21.87
N HIS A 553 -14.10 9.99 -23.01
CA HIS A 553 -13.08 10.19 -24.04
C HIS A 553 -13.20 11.56 -24.74
N ASP A 554 -14.42 12.08 -24.90
CA ASP A 554 -14.72 13.31 -25.64
C ASP A 554 -14.76 14.58 -24.76
N ALA A 555 -14.51 14.46 -23.45
CA ALA A 555 -14.55 15.59 -22.53
C ALA A 555 -13.57 15.44 -21.35
N PHE A 556 -12.92 16.53 -20.98
CA PHE A 556 -12.39 16.70 -19.61
C PHE A 556 -13.42 17.40 -18.75
N GLN A 557 -13.62 16.94 -17.52
CA GLN A 557 -14.47 17.61 -16.54
C GLN A 557 -13.63 18.58 -15.71
N VAL A 558 -14.09 19.82 -15.54
CA VAL A 558 -13.51 20.75 -14.58
C VAL A 558 -13.88 20.30 -13.18
N VAL A 559 -12.90 19.84 -12.42
CA VAL A 559 -13.09 19.36 -11.04
C VAL A 559 -12.64 20.36 -10.00
N MET A 560 -11.85 21.37 -10.41
CA MET A 560 -11.33 22.39 -9.52
C MET A 560 -10.99 23.66 -10.28
N ILE A 561 -11.21 24.80 -9.61
CA ILE A 561 -10.77 26.11 -10.06
C ILE A 561 -10.10 26.82 -8.89
N THR A 562 -8.86 27.24 -9.07
CA THR A 562 -8.12 28.04 -8.09
C THR A 562 -8.73 29.45 -8.03
N PRO A 563 -9.07 29.97 -6.83
CA PRO A 563 -9.55 31.34 -6.68
C PRO A 563 -8.54 32.37 -7.20
N GLY A 564 -9.04 33.41 -7.89
CA GLY A 564 -8.23 34.45 -8.51
C GLY A 564 -7.49 34.03 -9.79
N SER A 565 -7.53 32.76 -10.19
CA SER A 565 -6.78 32.23 -11.33
C SER A 565 -7.29 32.69 -12.69
N PRO A 566 -6.50 32.51 -13.77
CA PRO A 566 -6.98 32.73 -15.14
C PRO A 566 -8.29 32.01 -15.46
N SER A 567 -8.49 30.80 -14.93
CA SER A 567 -9.70 30.01 -15.13
C SER A 567 -10.93 30.65 -14.49
N GLU A 568 -10.81 31.14 -13.25
CA GLU A 568 -11.90 31.86 -12.58
C GLU A 568 -12.22 33.18 -13.29
N ARG A 569 -11.19 33.96 -13.66
CA ARG A 569 -11.36 35.24 -14.39
C ARG A 569 -12.03 35.04 -15.75
N ALA A 570 -11.75 33.90 -16.39
CA ALA A 570 -12.40 33.51 -17.63
C ALA A 570 -13.82 32.94 -17.43
N GLN A 571 -14.31 32.84 -16.20
CA GLN A 571 -15.66 32.36 -15.83
C GLN A 571 -15.92 30.88 -16.13
N LEU A 572 -14.85 30.06 -16.14
CA LEU A 572 -14.99 28.62 -16.04
C LEU A 572 -15.61 28.27 -14.68
N ARG A 573 -16.28 27.11 -14.60
CA ARG A 573 -16.93 26.61 -13.38
C ARG A 573 -16.63 25.13 -13.19
N VAL A 574 -16.54 24.71 -11.93
CA VAL A 574 -16.55 23.27 -11.59
C VAL A 574 -17.81 22.63 -12.18
N GLY A 575 -17.64 21.46 -12.80
CA GLY A 575 -18.68 20.74 -13.54
C GLY A 575 -18.74 21.03 -15.04
N ASP A 576 -18.00 22.03 -15.53
CA ASP A 576 -17.86 22.28 -16.97
C ASP A 576 -17.26 21.09 -17.71
N ARG A 577 -17.81 20.74 -18.88
CA ARG A 577 -17.23 19.75 -19.79
C ARG A 577 -16.38 20.46 -20.84
N VAL A 578 -15.06 20.42 -20.72
CA VAL A 578 -14.11 20.93 -21.70
C VAL A 578 -14.06 19.97 -22.89
N THR A 579 -14.38 20.46 -24.09
CA THR A 579 -14.49 19.67 -25.32
C THR A 579 -13.38 19.98 -26.33
N ALA A 580 -12.75 21.14 -26.24
CA ALA A 580 -11.57 21.48 -27.03
C ALA A 580 -10.65 22.48 -26.30
N ILE A 581 -9.35 22.41 -26.58
CA ILE A 581 -8.33 23.36 -26.12
C ILE A 581 -7.58 23.86 -27.36
N ASP A 582 -7.53 25.18 -27.55
CA ASP A 582 -6.99 25.86 -28.75
C ASP A 582 -7.55 25.30 -30.06
N GLY A 583 -8.85 24.97 -30.05
CA GLY A 583 -9.57 24.39 -31.18
C GLY A 583 -9.29 22.91 -31.43
N ILE A 584 -8.37 22.29 -30.70
CA ILE A 584 -8.09 20.86 -30.78
C ILE A 584 -9.09 20.11 -29.90
N PRO A 585 -9.89 19.17 -30.45
CA PRO A 585 -10.78 18.34 -29.66
C PRO A 585 -10.02 17.59 -28.58
N VAL A 586 -10.56 17.55 -27.36
CA VAL A 586 -9.88 16.88 -26.24
C VAL A 586 -9.77 15.37 -26.41
N SER A 587 -10.60 14.77 -27.27
CA SER A 587 -10.46 13.37 -27.71
C SER A 587 -9.13 13.11 -28.43
N GLN A 588 -8.40 14.13 -28.86
CA GLN A 588 -7.06 14.01 -29.45
C GLN A 588 -5.94 14.28 -28.45
N LEU A 589 -6.25 14.76 -27.24
CA LEU A 589 -5.29 15.22 -26.25
C LEU A 589 -5.15 14.19 -25.11
N GLY A 590 -3.91 13.98 -24.67
CA GLY A 590 -3.59 13.26 -23.43
C GLY A 590 -3.33 14.22 -22.27
N LEU A 591 -3.14 13.67 -21.07
CA LEU A 591 -2.80 14.46 -19.87
C LEU A 591 -1.51 15.27 -20.06
N ASP A 592 -0.51 14.71 -20.71
CA ASP A 592 0.76 15.37 -21.03
C ASP A 592 0.57 16.59 -21.94
N ASP A 593 -0.33 16.52 -22.93
CA ASP A 593 -0.65 17.67 -23.78
C ASP A 593 -1.30 18.79 -22.98
N VAL A 594 -2.29 18.44 -22.16
CA VAL A 594 -3.02 19.40 -21.32
C VAL A 594 -2.04 20.06 -20.34
N GLN A 595 -1.20 19.28 -19.65
CA GLN A 595 -0.21 19.85 -18.74
C GLN A 595 0.76 20.77 -19.47
N ARG A 596 1.27 20.37 -20.64
CA ARG A 596 2.18 21.19 -21.44
C ARG A 596 1.54 22.52 -21.84
N ILE A 597 0.27 22.52 -22.25
CA ILE A 597 -0.48 23.75 -22.59
C ILE A 597 -0.65 24.62 -21.34
N MET A 598 -1.12 24.05 -20.23
CA MET A 598 -1.40 24.82 -19.01
C MET A 598 -0.14 25.29 -18.26
N LYS A 599 1.04 24.77 -18.61
CA LYS A 599 2.37 25.20 -18.09
C LYS A 599 3.09 26.19 -19.03
N GLN A 600 2.48 26.61 -20.14
CA GLN A 600 3.09 27.59 -21.05
C GLN A 600 3.39 28.92 -20.34
N PRO A 601 4.36 29.72 -20.84
CA PRO A 601 4.78 30.96 -20.17
C PRO A 601 3.64 31.93 -19.86
N GLN A 602 3.81 32.73 -18.81
CA GLN A 602 2.90 33.81 -18.44
C GLN A 602 2.56 34.70 -19.64
N GLY A 603 1.29 35.10 -19.74
CA GLY A 603 0.77 35.92 -20.84
C GLY A 603 0.31 35.12 -22.06
N THR A 604 0.54 33.80 -22.09
CA THR A 604 0.01 32.94 -23.15
C THR A 604 -1.52 32.90 -23.08
N ARG A 605 -2.18 33.01 -24.23
CA ARG A 605 -3.64 32.93 -24.36
C ARG A 605 -4.02 31.52 -24.76
N VAL A 606 -4.83 30.85 -23.94
CA VAL A 606 -5.35 29.50 -24.23
C VAL A 606 -6.87 29.60 -24.36
N GLN A 607 -7.42 29.09 -25.47
CA GLN A 607 -8.87 29.03 -25.67
C GLN A 607 -9.42 27.67 -25.22
N VAL A 608 -10.40 27.69 -24.34
CA VAL A 608 -11.05 26.48 -23.81
C VAL A 608 -12.51 26.48 -24.25
N SER A 609 -12.89 25.50 -25.07
CA SER A 609 -14.28 25.27 -25.46
C SER A 609 -14.96 24.39 -24.44
N VAL A 610 -16.13 24.83 -23.97
CA VAL A 610 -16.86 24.21 -22.85
C VAL A 610 -18.30 23.97 -23.24
N MET A 611 -18.82 22.82 -22.82
CA MET A 611 -20.24 22.49 -22.79
C MET A 611 -20.77 22.62 -21.35
N ARG A 612 -21.74 23.52 -21.13
CA ARG A 612 -22.44 23.71 -19.84
C ARG A 612 -23.95 23.70 -20.06
N GLY A 613 -24.65 22.72 -19.48
CA GLY A 613 -26.11 22.61 -19.60
C GLY A 613 -26.61 22.53 -21.06
N GLY A 614 -25.85 21.84 -21.93
CA GLY A 614 -26.16 21.71 -23.36
C GLY A 614 -25.81 22.92 -24.22
N LYS A 615 -25.20 23.97 -23.66
CA LYS A 615 -24.73 25.15 -24.41
C LYS A 615 -23.21 25.15 -24.52
N MET A 616 -22.71 25.40 -25.73
CA MET A 616 -21.29 25.59 -26.01
C MET A 616 -20.88 27.04 -25.78
N SER A 617 -19.74 27.26 -25.14
CA SER A 617 -19.07 28.56 -25.02
C SER A 617 -17.56 28.40 -25.15
N VAL A 618 -16.87 29.49 -25.51
CA VAL A 618 -15.41 29.53 -25.58
C VAL A 618 -14.91 30.55 -24.57
N HIS A 619 -13.96 30.13 -23.74
CA HIS A 619 -13.36 30.92 -22.68
C HIS A 619 -11.89 31.13 -23.00
N THR A 620 -11.37 32.35 -22.88
CA THR A 620 -9.94 32.62 -23.06
C THR A 620 -9.25 32.76 -21.71
N LEU A 621 -8.33 31.84 -21.44
CA LEU A 621 -7.43 31.91 -20.29
C LEU A 621 -6.21 32.75 -20.69
N LEU A 622 -5.85 33.72 -19.84
CA LEU A 622 -4.56 34.40 -19.93
C LEU A 622 -3.67 33.82 -18.83
N LEU A 623 -2.79 32.89 -19.19
CA LEU A 623 -1.94 32.17 -18.24
C LEU A 623 -1.12 33.15 -17.40
N ASP A 624 -1.03 32.89 -16.10
CA ASP A 624 -0.38 33.77 -15.14
C ASP A 624 0.68 33.02 -14.33
N LYS A 625 1.47 33.72 -13.51
CA LYS A 625 2.31 33.03 -12.53
C LYS A 625 1.42 32.22 -11.58
N PRO A 626 1.83 30.98 -11.26
CA PRO A 626 1.06 30.09 -10.40
C PRO A 626 1.01 30.59 -8.96
#